data_AF-A0A1E7I7J7-F1
#
_entry.id   AF-A0A1E7I7J7-F1
#
_cell.length_a   1.000
_cell.length_b   1.000
_cell.length_c   1.000
_cell.angle_alpha   90.00
_cell.angle_beta   90.00
_cell.angle_gamma   90.00
#
_symmetry.space_group_name_H-M   'P 1'
#
loop_
_entity.id
_entity.type
_entity.pdbx_description
1 polymer ?
#
loop_
_entity_poly.entity_id
_entity_poly.type
_entity_poly.pdbx_seq_one_letter_code
_entity_poly.pdbx_strand_id
1 'polypeptide(L)'
;MTISERYRKILEQIEIEADRLYEVLPENTAKALRQVDRAAEEMQDFSESVGEIPQFQLESKLSPVLLKAHSCLDRARVLLEDAGHSKEGSTVWEMEQLVYRLLNDL
;
A
#
# COMPACT_ATOMS: atom_id res chain seq x y z
N MET A 1 12.31 -2.70 15.01
CA MET A 1 11.99 -3.16 13.65
C MET A 1 12.71 -2.23 12.69
N THR A 2 13.53 -2.76 11.78
CA THR A 2 14.27 -1.97 10.79
C THR A 2 13.32 -1.42 9.72
N ILE A 3 13.77 -0.45 8.91
CA ILE A 3 12.98 0.06 7.77
C ILE A 3 12.63 -1.06 6.79
N SER A 4 13.57 -1.98 6.53
CA SER A 4 13.34 -3.13 5.65
C SER A 4 12.31 -4.12 6.20
N GLU A 5 12.35 -4.43 7.49
CA GLU A 5 11.32 -5.27 8.14
C GLU A 5 9.94 -4.61 8.11
N ARG A 6 9.88 -3.30 8.39
CA ARG A 6 8.63 -2.52 8.32
C ARG A 6 8.07 -2.49 6.91
N TYR A 7 8.92 -2.26 5.92
CA TYR A 7 8.55 -2.23 4.51
C TYR A 7 7.88 -3.53 4.08
N ARG A 8 8.54 -4.68 4.35
CA ARG A 8 8.00 -6.01 3.99
C ARG A 8 6.71 -6.33 4.72
N LYS A 9 6.61 -5.98 6.00
CA LYS A 9 5.38 -6.19 6.77
C LYS A 9 4.21 -5.38 6.23
N ILE A 10 4.44 -4.14 5.79
CA ILE A 10 3.39 -3.31 5.19
C ILE A 10 2.95 -3.91 3.85
N LEU A 11 3.89 -4.36 3.03
CA LEU A 11 3.58 -5.02 1.77
C LEU A 11 2.72 -6.29 1.99
N GLU A 12 3.15 -7.18 2.88
CA GLU A 12 2.39 -8.39 3.25
C GLU A 12 0.97 -8.03 3.73
N GLN A 13 0.82 -6.96 4.52
CA GLN A 13 -0.49 -6.50 4.96
C GLN A 13 -1.37 -5.99 3.82
N ILE A 14 -0.79 -5.27 2.85
CA ILE A 14 -1.52 -4.81 1.66
C ILE A 14 -1.98 -6.00 0.83
N GLU A 15 -1.12 -7.01 0.63
CA GLU A 15 -1.46 -8.22 -0.14
C GLU A 15 -2.58 -9.03 0.52
N ILE A 16 -2.47 -9.30 1.83
CA ILE A 16 -3.50 -10.03 2.58
C ILE A 16 -4.85 -9.33 2.50
N GLU A 17 -4.87 -8.00 2.68
CA GLU A 17 -6.12 -7.27 2.61
C GLU A 17 -6.63 -7.10 1.18
N ALA A 18 -5.75 -7.03 0.16
CA ALA A 18 -6.17 -7.07 -1.24
C ALA A 18 -6.94 -8.36 -1.55
N ASP A 19 -6.39 -9.52 -1.16
CA ASP A 19 -7.03 -10.83 -1.33
C ASP A 19 -8.39 -10.86 -0.61
N ARG A 20 -8.45 -10.39 0.64
CA ARG A 20 -9.69 -10.31 1.41
C ARG A 20 -10.72 -9.41 0.72
N LEU A 21 -10.30 -8.26 0.18
CA LEU A 21 -11.18 -7.32 -0.52
C LEU A 21 -11.76 -7.95 -1.80
N TYR A 22 -10.98 -8.75 -2.53
CA TYR A 22 -11.48 -9.53 -3.67
C TYR A 22 -12.56 -10.54 -3.28
N GLU A 23 -12.52 -11.12 -2.08
CA GLU A 23 -13.53 -12.06 -1.60
C GLU A 23 -14.84 -11.36 -1.18
N VAL A 24 -14.75 -10.17 -0.58
CA VAL A 24 -15.90 -9.51 0.05
C VAL A 24 -16.59 -8.49 -0.83
N LEU A 25 -15.91 -7.95 -1.84
CA LEU A 25 -16.44 -6.87 -2.67
C LEU A 25 -17.01 -7.38 -4.00
N PRO A 26 -18.10 -6.77 -4.50
CA PRO A 26 -18.69 -7.11 -5.79
C PRO A 26 -17.80 -6.70 -6.97
N GLU A 27 -17.98 -7.35 -8.12
CA GLU A 27 -17.17 -7.13 -9.34
C GLU A 27 -17.14 -5.67 -9.84
N ASN A 28 -18.18 -4.89 -9.57
CA ASN A 28 -18.24 -3.47 -9.95
C ASN A 28 -17.20 -2.61 -9.20
N THR A 29 -16.57 -3.13 -8.13
CA THR A 29 -15.47 -2.48 -7.40
C THR A 29 -14.09 -2.81 -7.96
N ALA A 30 -13.98 -3.59 -9.05
CA ALA A 30 -12.71 -4.05 -9.62
C ALA A 30 -11.72 -2.90 -9.93
N LYS A 31 -12.20 -1.68 -10.21
CA LYS A 31 -11.32 -0.51 -10.39
C LYS A 31 -10.59 -0.12 -9.10
N ALA A 32 -11.27 -0.21 -7.95
CA ALA A 32 -10.68 0.07 -6.66
C ALA A 32 -9.67 -1.03 -6.28
N LEU A 33 -10.04 -2.29 -6.44
CA LEU A 33 -9.17 -3.45 -6.16
C LEU A 33 -7.86 -3.37 -6.96
N ARG A 34 -7.94 -3.06 -8.26
CA ARG A 34 -6.75 -2.81 -9.10
C ARG A 34 -5.86 -1.68 -8.61
N GLN A 35 -6.37 -0.70 -7.88
CA GLN A 35 -5.51 0.33 -7.27
C GLN A 35 -4.78 -0.23 -6.04
N VAL A 36 -5.42 -1.08 -5.24
CA VAL A 36 -4.75 -1.77 -4.12
C VAL A 36 -3.64 -2.68 -4.65
N ASP A 37 -3.90 -3.46 -5.69
CA ASP A 37 -2.89 -4.33 -6.33
C ASP A 37 -1.69 -3.52 -6.82
N ARG A 38 -1.95 -2.38 -7.49
CA ARG A 38 -0.87 -1.49 -7.94
C ARG A 38 -0.03 -0.93 -6.80
N ALA A 39 -0.62 -0.71 -5.63
CA ALA A 39 0.15 -0.27 -4.47
C ALA A 39 1.10 -1.38 -3.99
N ALA A 40 0.64 -2.63 -3.95
CA ALA A 40 1.48 -3.79 -3.67
C ALA A 40 2.57 -3.97 -4.74
N GLU A 41 2.22 -3.92 -6.03
CA GLU A 41 3.16 -4.06 -7.15
C GLU A 41 4.29 -3.02 -7.09
N GLU A 42 3.97 -1.74 -6.88
CA GLU A 42 4.99 -0.68 -6.76
C GLU A 42 5.97 -0.96 -5.60
N MET A 43 5.47 -1.56 -4.50
CA MET A 43 6.31 -1.91 -3.35
C MET A 43 7.07 -3.24 -3.54
N GLN A 44 6.50 -4.19 -4.27
CA GLN A 44 7.08 -5.51 -4.48
C GLN A 44 8.47 -5.43 -5.12
N ASP A 45 8.66 -4.50 -6.06
CA ASP A 45 9.93 -4.28 -6.78
C ASP A 45 11.14 -4.02 -5.85
N PHE A 46 10.91 -3.45 -4.66
CA PHE A 46 11.96 -3.14 -3.70
C PHE A 46 12.00 -4.08 -2.48
N SER A 47 11.03 -5.00 -2.36
CA SER A 47 10.86 -5.86 -1.18
C SER A 47 12.09 -6.72 -0.83
N GLU A 48 12.81 -7.20 -1.86
CA GLU A 48 14.02 -8.00 -1.69
C GLU A 48 15.23 -7.11 -1.37
N SER A 49 15.44 -6.04 -2.15
CA SER A 49 16.64 -5.19 -2.09
C SER A 49 16.60 -4.11 -1.02
N VAL A 50 15.46 -3.83 -0.38
CA VAL A 50 15.34 -2.75 0.62
C VAL A 50 16.32 -2.87 1.79
N GLY A 51 16.69 -4.10 2.16
CA GLY A 51 17.69 -4.37 3.20
C GLY A 51 19.13 -4.03 2.80
N GLU A 52 19.39 -3.90 1.50
CA GLU A 52 20.70 -3.60 0.93
C GLU A 52 20.92 -2.11 0.70
N ILE A 53 19.85 -1.31 0.78
CA ILE A 53 19.92 0.14 0.56
C ILE A 53 20.71 0.79 1.71
N PRO A 54 21.81 1.51 1.42
CA PRO A 54 22.51 2.28 2.44
C PRO A 54 21.58 3.31 3.09
N GLN A 55 21.70 3.50 4.41
CA GLN A 55 20.79 4.36 5.17
C GLN A 55 20.65 5.77 4.58
N PHE A 56 21.75 6.39 4.14
CA PHE A 56 21.74 7.73 3.52
C PHE A 56 21.05 7.81 2.15
N GLN A 57 20.66 6.67 1.57
CA GLN A 57 19.95 6.60 0.29
C GLN A 57 18.48 6.20 0.46
N LEU A 58 18.04 5.77 1.65
CA LEU A 58 16.69 5.24 1.89
C LEU A 58 15.61 6.21 1.43
N GLU A 59 15.64 7.45 1.91
CA GLU A 59 14.69 8.49 1.50
C GLU A 59 14.64 8.65 -0.02
N SER A 60 15.79 8.88 -0.67
CA SER A 60 15.84 9.11 -2.11
C SER A 60 15.34 7.93 -2.96
N LYS A 61 15.49 6.69 -2.46
CA LYS A 61 15.13 5.47 -3.18
C LYS A 61 13.70 5.03 -2.90
N LEU A 62 13.26 5.12 -1.65
CA LEU A 62 11.97 4.58 -1.21
C LEU A 62 10.86 5.63 -1.26
N SER A 63 11.13 6.92 -1.06
CA SER A 63 10.07 7.94 -1.08
C SER A 63 9.25 7.96 -2.38
N PRO A 64 9.85 7.85 -3.60
CA PRO A 64 9.06 7.79 -4.83
C PRO A 64 8.14 6.58 -4.89
N VAL A 65 8.60 5.43 -4.39
CA VAL A 65 7.83 4.17 -4.36
C VAL A 65 6.67 4.28 -3.37
N LEU A 66 6.96 4.71 -2.14
CA LEU A 66 5.95 4.86 -1.09
C LEU A 66 4.90 5.93 -1.44
N LEU A 67 5.30 7.04 -2.07
CA LEU A 67 4.36 8.07 -2.53
C LEU A 67 3.38 7.55 -3.60
N LYS A 68 3.87 6.72 -4.53
CA LYS A 68 3.01 6.09 -5.53
C LYS A 68 2.05 5.08 -4.90
N ALA A 69 2.55 4.21 -4.02
CA ALA A 69 1.73 3.23 -3.30
C ALA A 69 0.64 3.95 -2.49
N HIS A 70 1.00 4.99 -1.75
CA HIS A 70 0.06 5.85 -1.04
C HIS A 70 -0.99 6.45 -1.96
N SER A 71 -0.59 7.01 -3.11
CA SER A 71 -1.52 7.61 -4.08
C SER A 71 -2.48 6.58 -4.69
N CYS A 72 -2.04 5.33 -4.87
CA CYS A 72 -2.88 4.23 -5.30
C CYS A 72 -3.90 3.86 -4.22
N LEU A 73 -3.48 3.73 -2.95
CA LEU A 73 -4.37 3.42 -1.83
C LEU A 73 -5.42 4.53 -1.61
N ASP A 74 -5.03 5.80 -1.67
CA ASP A 74 -5.99 6.91 -1.56
C ASP A 74 -7.05 6.87 -2.68
N ARG A 75 -6.64 6.60 -3.93
CA ARG A 75 -7.60 6.41 -5.03
C ARG A 75 -8.51 5.20 -4.83
N ALA A 76 -7.99 4.09 -4.32
CA ALA A 76 -8.79 2.91 -3.98
C ALA A 76 -9.84 3.26 -2.92
N ARG A 77 -9.44 3.96 -1.85
CA ARG A 77 -10.33 4.42 -0.78
C ARG A 77 -11.47 5.27 -1.32
N VAL A 78 -11.17 6.31 -2.11
CA VAL A 78 -12.20 7.17 -2.71
C VAL A 78 -13.17 6.38 -3.57
N LEU A 79 -12.67 5.46 -4.41
CA LEU A 79 -13.52 4.62 -5.26
C LEU A 79 -14.45 3.70 -4.45
N LEU A 80 -13.98 3.18 -3.30
CA LEU A 80 -14.80 2.35 -2.41
C LEU A 80 -15.85 3.18 -1.69
N GLU A 81 -15.49 4.38 -1.20
CA GLU A 81 -16.43 5.31 -0.58
C GLU A 81 -17.54 5.74 -1.54
N ASP A 82 -17.19 6.10 -2.78
CA ASP A 82 -18.14 6.46 -3.84
C ASP A 82 -19.10 5.31 -4.20
N ALA A 83 -18.62 4.06 -4.07
CA ALA A 83 -19.41 2.85 -4.31
C ALA A 83 -20.24 2.41 -3.08
N GLY A 84 -20.18 3.13 -1.95
CA GLY A 84 -20.92 2.81 -0.72
C GLY A 84 -20.24 1.77 0.17
N HIS A 85 -18.98 1.43 -0.09
CA HIS A 85 -18.18 0.45 0.66
C HIS A 85 -17.26 1.15 1.67
N SER A 86 -17.82 2.02 2.51
CA SER A 86 -17.02 2.84 3.46
C SER A 86 -16.24 2.03 4.48
N LYS A 87 -16.71 0.82 4.82
CA LYS A 87 -16.00 -0.07 5.74
C LYS A 87 -14.69 -0.56 5.11
N GLU A 88 -14.76 -1.05 3.88
CA GLU A 88 -13.60 -1.49 3.11
C GLU A 88 -12.70 -0.31 2.75
N GLY A 89 -13.27 0.86 2.44
CA GLY A 89 -12.52 2.11 2.31
C GLY A 89 -11.72 2.46 3.56
N SER A 90 -12.28 2.23 4.76
CA SER A 90 -11.57 2.43 6.02
C SER A 90 -10.39 1.45 6.19
N THR A 91 -10.55 0.20 5.75
CA THR A 91 -9.44 -0.78 5.72
C THR A 91 -8.32 -0.31 4.78
N VAL A 92 -8.64 0.18 3.59
CA VAL A 92 -7.65 0.74 2.65
C VAL A 92 -6.96 1.97 3.24
N TRP A 93 -7.70 2.82 3.96
CA TRP A 93 -7.12 3.96 4.66
C TRP A 93 -6.10 3.55 5.72
N GLU A 94 -6.34 2.47 6.45
CA GLU A 94 -5.37 1.96 7.43
C GLU A 94 -4.04 1.56 6.77
N MET A 95 -4.09 0.93 5.60
CA MET A 95 -2.91 0.62 4.78
C MET A 95 -2.20 1.89 4.29
N GLU A 96 -2.96 2.86 3.79
CA GLU A 96 -2.44 4.16 3.36
C GLU A 96 -1.67 4.85 4.51
N GLN A 97 -2.22 4.83 5.71
CA GLN A 97 -1.59 5.39 6.90
C GLN A 97 -0.31 4.63 7.32
N LEU A 98 -0.24 3.31 7.09
CA LEU A 98 0.99 2.55 7.32
C LEU A 98 2.10 2.97 6.37
N VAL A 99 1.78 3.13 5.07
CA VAL A 99 2.71 3.64 4.06
C VAL A 99 3.15 5.07 4.39
N TYR A 100 2.22 5.95 4.77
CA TYR A 100 2.52 7.33 5.17
C TYR A 100 3.45 7.41 6.38
N ARG A 101 3.22 6.58 7.41
CA ARG A 101 4.11 6.53 8.58
C ARG A 101 5.50 6.04 8.20
N LEU A 102 5.61 5.05 7.32
CA LEU A 102 6.91 4.61 6.83
C LEU A 102 7.63 5.72 6.07
N LEU A 103 6.92 6.45 5.20
CA LEU A 103 7.47 7.59 4.46
C LEU A 103 8.03 8.67 5.39
N ASN A 104 7.35 8.97 6.50
CA ASN A 104 7.82 9.96 7.49
C ASN A 104 8.99 9.47 8.36
N ASP A 105 9.26 8.16 8.36
CA ASP A 105 10.32 7.55 9.15
C ASP A 105 11.59 7.25 8.32
N LEU A 106 11.58 7.55 7.02
CA LEU A 106 12.76 7.49 6.14
C LEU A 106 13.75 8.61 6.42
#